data_AF-A0A258AUH2-F1
#
_entry.id   AF-A0A258AUH2-F1
#
_cell.length_a   1.000
_cell.length_b   1.000
_cell.length_c   1.000
_cell.angle_alpha   90.00
_cell.angle_beta   90.00
_cell.angle_gamma   90.00
#
_symmetry.space_group_name_H-M   'P 1'
#
loop_
_entity.id
_entity.type
_entity.pdbx_description
1 polymer ?
#
loop_
_entity_poly.entity_id
_entity_poly.type
_entity_poly.pdbx_seq_one_letter_code
_entity_poly.pdbx_strand_id
1 'polypeptide(L)'
;MRDYFYNGQVRLDWGFGNPNVTGSLITLIMLAVWMLAYLPRGWGKAGFWIALAANAVLGVFLVQTFSRGAAVAWLAGAVILMAYAPRPWLRRRLIALVILSLGLMLYATNLGFSDRTLHGMSGEDKSVTNRWLIYKSIPRMAWDAPEGWGHERGAEAFRQWYQPVGRTETYGRLVNSHATWLVEWPWYLRLGYGLAWAAALLLCTPLARMRFSPPLAVWVSFGLGACFTTIAHHWQLWLVPSVLFVLLLLVRLGLKAWPGRGHWKFAGAAWALVILVWWTWALCTPSQIQLTDGVVAVHGQLPQTTVLVLGLDETVMGKFYGHRIRERCATEPLQLCMRWTPTAAALPAADVCVLAGNVTEQVDVQDNPSLAMTKRWVLLNPDQPSSSLLKLMDVAAPPAVTIQVGSFAGGPGRYFWQALAAKHPAQIKIEEITGSGRFLRDWSRTTF
;
A
#
# COMPACT_ATOMS: atom_id res chain seq x y z
N MET A 1 23.24 -8.70 -4.37
CA MET A 1 22.52 -7.51 -3.85
C MET A 1 22.44 -6.50 -4.99
N ARG A 2 21.38 -5.69 -5.09
CA ARG A 2 21.33 -4.59 -6.07
C ARG A 2 21.88 -3.34 -5.40
N ASP A 3 22.93 -2.76 -5.98
CA ASP A 3 23.48 -1.51 -5.49
C ASP A 3 22.60 -0.34 -5.92
N TYR A 4 22.31 0.56 -4.99
CA TYR A 4 21.53 1.76 -5.24
C TYR A 4 22.46 2.96 -5.31
N PHE A 5 22.45 3.70 -6.42
CA PHE A 5 23.30 4.87 -6.60
C PHE A 5 22.53 6.18 -6.44
N TYR A 6 23.21 7.23 -5.99
CA TYR A 6 22.75 8.62 -6.07
C TYR A 6 23.94 9.49 -6.48
N ASN A 7 23.82 10.23 -7.58
CA ASN A 7 24.91 11.04 -8.16
C ASN A 7 26.24 10.27 -8.26
N GLY A 8 26.20 9.02 -8.71
CA GLY A 8 27.39 8.15 -8.84
C GLY A 8 27.91 7.54 -7.54
N GLN A 9 27.34 7.88 -6.38
CA GLN A 9 27.73 7.31 -5.09
C GLN A 9 26.81 6.15 -4.69
N VAL A 10 27.42 5.07 -4.18
CA VAL A 10 26.66 3.93 -3.61
C VAL A 10 25.99 4.39 -2.32
N ARG A 11 24.68 4.18 -2.24
CA ARG A 11 23.89 4.42 -1.03
C ARG A 11 24.08 3.25 -0.08
N LEU A 12 24.36 3.56 1.18
CA LEU A 12 24.55 2.55 2.21
C LEU A 12 23.29 1.70 2.39
N ASP A 13 23.46 0.38 2.29
CA ASP A 13 22.42 -0.60 2.57
C ASP A 13 23.02 -1.77 3.36
N TRP A 14 22.50 -2.04 4.57
CA TRP A 14 22.96 -3.12 5.45
C TRP A 14 22.30 -4.47 5.11
N GLY A 15 22.08 -4.73 3.81
CA GLY A 15 21.53 -5.99 3.32
C GLY A 15 19.99 -6.07 3.26
N PHE A 16 19.28 -4.95 3.39
CA PHE A 16 17.81 -4.93 3.28
C PHE A 16 17.30 -4.86 1.83
N GLY A 17 18.18 -4.61 0.86
CA GLY A 17 17.80 -4.32 -0.52
C GLY A 17 17.10 -2.97 -0.67
N ASN A 18 17.22 -2.07 0.32
CA ASN A 18 16.60 -0.75 0.31
C ASN A 18 17.30 0.18 1.33
N PRO A 19 18.07 1.18 0.87
CA PRO A 19 18.76 2.13 1.75
C PRO A 19 17.82 2.90 2.70
N ASN A 20 16.53 3.04 2.36
CA ASN A 20 15.58 3.72 3.26
C ASN A 20 15.25 2.86 4.49
N VAL A 21 15.23 1.53 4.34
CA VAL A 21 15.00 0.61 5.46
C VAL A 21 16.22 0.63 6.39
N THR A 22 17.43 0.59 5.82
CA THR A 22 18.69 0.77 6.55
C THR A 22 18.71 2.11 7.30
N GLY A 23 18.39 3.21 6.64
CA GLY A 23 18.31 4.53 7.27
C GLY A 23 17.32 4.58 8.44
N SER A 24 16.13 3.98 8.29
CA SER A 24 15.17 3.90 9.39
C SER A 24 15.70 3.08 10.57
N LEU A 25 16.35 1.94 10.35
CA LEU A 25 16.96 1.16 11.43
C LEU A 25 18.02 1.98 12.19
N ILE A 26 18.90 2.67 11.45
CA ILE A 26 19.91 3.56 12.03
C ILE A 26 19.25 4.62 12.92
N THR A 27 18.19 5.28 12.43
CA THR A 27 17.42 6.27 13.20
C THR A 27 16.89 5.69 14.51
N LEU A 28 16.31 4.48 14.50
CA LEU A 28 15.79 3.83 15.71
C LEU A 28 16.90 3.58 16.74
N ILE A 29 18.06 3.08 16.28
CA ILE A 29 19.21 2.81 17.15
C ILE A 29 19.77 4.12 17.71
N MET A 30 19.95 5.16 16.88
CA MET A 30 20.43 6.48 17.30
C MET A 30 19.62 7.03 18.48
N LEU A 31 18.29 6.92 18.41
CA LEU A 31 17.38 7.37 19.45
C LEU A 31 17.37 6.44 20.67
N ALA A 32 17.43 5.13 20.46
CA ALA A 32 17.44 4.14 21.53
C ALA A 32 18.70 4.24 22.42
N VAL A 33 19.87 4.50 21.83
CA VAL A 33 21.14 4.58 22.57
C VAL A 33 21.14 5.71 23.62
N TRP A 34 20.29 6.74 23.46
CA TRP A 34 20.11 7.75 24.50
C TRP A 34 19.57 7.20 25.82
N MET A 35 19.05 5.98 25.87
CA MET A 35 18.74 5.27 27.13
C MET A 35 19.95 5.19 28.07
N LEU A 36 21.18 5.11 27.54
CA LEU A 36 22.41 5.07 28.34
C LEU A 36 22.59 6.33 29.20
N ALA A 37 22.08 7.48 28.74
CA ALA A 37 22.13 8.74 29.49
C ALA A 37 21.20 8.75 30.72
N TYR A 38 20.25 7.80 30.80
CA TYR A 38 19.29 7.67 31.90
C TYR A 38 19.66 6.57 32.91
N LEU A 39 20.78 5.86 32.72
CA LEU A 39 21.22 4.84 33.68
C LEU A 39 21.61 5.45 35.04
N PRO A 40 21.22 4.83 36.17
CA PRO A 40 21.49 5.34 37.51
C PRO A 40 22.99 5.30 37.88
N ARG A 41 23.41 6.21 38.80
CA ARG A 41 24.73 6.35 39.46
C ARG A 41 25.99 6.30 38.57
N GLY A 42 26.72 7.42 38.47
CA GLY A 42 28.07 7.51 37.87
C GLY A 42 28.12 7.35 36.34
N TRP A 43 27.49 6.28 35.85
CA TRP A 43 27.35 5.91 34.45
C TRP A 43 26.53 6.91 33.65
N GLY A 44 25.53 7.60 34.21
CA GLY A 44 24.78 8.62 33.46
C GLY A 44 25.65 9.77 32.90
N LYS A 45 26.82 10.04 33.49
CA LYS A 45 27.79 11.00 32.90
C LYS A 45 28.51 10.39 31.70
N ALA A 46 29.00 9.16 31.81
CA ALA A 46 29.66 8.44 30.72
C ALA A 46 28.67 8.09 29.59
N GLY A 47 27.46 7.65 29.94
CA GLY A 47 26.39 7.25 29.04
C GLY A 47 25.94 8.36 28.10
N PHE A 48 25.95 9.62 28.55
CA PHE A 48 25.75 10.76 27.63
C PHE A 48 26.83 10.79 26.54
N TRP A 49 28.11 10.67 26.90
CA TRP A 49 29.21 10.74 25.95
C TRP A 49 29.28 9.51 25.04
N ILE A 50 28.99 8.32 25.57
CA ILE A 50 28.86 7.09 24.78
C ILE A 50 27.72 7.25 23.77
N ALA A 51 26.56 7.75 24.20
CA ALA A 51 25.43 7.97 23.30
C ALA A 51 25.72 9.03 22.23
N LEU A 52 26.44 10.10 22.59
CA LEU A 52 26.87 11.12 21.64
C LEU A 52 27.84 10.55 20.60
N ALA A 53 28.85 9.77 21.02
CA ALA A 53 29.80 9.14 20.12
C ALA A 53 29.12 8.13 19.19
N ALA A 54 28.22 7.30 19.71
CA ALA A 54 27.43 6.38 18.91
C ALA A 54 26.54 7.12 17.89
N ASN A 55 25.89 8.21 18.30
CA ASN A 55 25.11 9.05 17.38
C ASN A 55 25.98 9.72 16.31
N ALA A 56 27.25 10.04 16.61
CA ALA A 56 28.16 10.57 15.61
C ALA A 56 28.46 9.55 14.51
N VAL A 57 28.84 8.33 14.90
CA VAL A 57 29.13 7.23 13.95
C VAL A 57 27.87 6.86 13.16
N LEU A 58 26.75 6.65 13.85
CA LEU A 58 25.48 6.31 13.19
C LEU A 58 24.95 7.46 12.33
N GLY A 59 25.21 8.72 12.70
CA GLY A 59 24.84 9.90 11.91
C GLY A 59 25.57 9.94 10.57
N VAL A 60 26.86 9.58 10.55
CA VAL A 60 27.63 9.43 9.30
C VAL A 60 26.97 8.37 8.40
N PHE A 61 26.64 7.20 8.96
CA PHE A 61 25.95 6.15 8.21
C PHE A 61 24.56 6.56 7.73
N LEU A 62 23.80 7.29 8.56
CA LEU A 62 22.47 7.80 8.18
C LEU A 62 22.57 8.71 6.95
N VAL A 63 23.54 9.63 6.92
CA VAL A 63 23.78 10.51 5.76
C VAL A 63 24.09 9.69 4.50
N GLN A 64 24.95 8.67 4.61
CA GLN A 64 25.33 7.78 3.50
C GLN A 64 24.16 6.95 2.92
N THR A 65 23.06 6.79 3.65
CA THR A 65 21.84 6.14 3.09
C THR A 65 21.09 7.04 2.10
N PHE A 66 21.34 8.36 2.13
CA PHE A 66 20.56 9.38 1.42
C PHE A 66 19.04 9.30 1.66
N SER A 67 18.61 8.83 2.84
CA SER A 67 17.19 8.67 3.17
C SER A 67 16.59 9.91 3.84
N ARG A 68 15.90 10.74 3.06
CA ARG A 68 15.18 11.93 3.56
C ARG A 68 14.14 11.58 4.64
N GLY A 69 13.39 10.48 4.44
CA GLY A 69 12.37 10.04 5.39
C GLY A 69 12.96 9.63 6.74
N ALA A 70 14.12 8.95 6.73
CA ALA A 70 14.80 8.57 7.97
C ALA A 70 15.36 9.80 8.72
N ALA A 71 15.87 10.81 8.00
CA ALA A 71 16.32 12.07 8.59
C ALA A 71 15.17 12.85 9.24
N VAL A 72 14.00 12.95 8.57
CA VAL A 72 12.80 13.58 9.15
C VAL A 72 12.32 12.81 10.38
N ALA A 73 12.29 11.48 10.31
CA ALA A 73 11.93 10.64 11.46
C ALA A 73 12.90 10.83 12.63
N TRP A 74 14.21 10.92 12.38
CA TRP A 74 15.22 11.18 13.41
C TRP A 74 15.00 12.55 14.05
N LEU A 75 14.79 13.59 13.25
CA LEU A 75 14.56 14.94 13.75
C LEU A 75 13.34 15.01 14.67
N ALA A 76 12.23 14.37 14.30
CA ALA A 76 11.04 14.29 15.14
C ALA A 76 11.32 13.59 16.48
N GLY A 77 12.06 12.48 16.45
CA GLY A 77 12.50 11.77 17.66
C GLY A 77 13.43 12.62 18.53
N ALA A 78 14.38 13.33 17.92
CA ALA A 78 15.30 14.22 18.60
C ALA A 78 14.58 15.38 19.30
N VAL A 79 13.55 15.97 18.66
CA VAL A 79 12.70 17.00 19.28
C VAL A 79 12.02 16.46 20.53
N ILE A 80 11.48 15.24 20.49
CA ILE A 80 10.87 14.58 21.66
C ILE A 80 11.90 14.36 22.77
N LEU A 81 13.09 13.86 22.42
CA LEU A 81 14.18 13.68 23.39
C LEU A 81 14.51 14.99 24.09
N MET A 82 14.68 16.08 23.33
CA MET A 82 14.99 17.41 23.86
C MET A 82 13.87 17.99 24.72
N ALA A 83 12.60 17.83 24.31
CA ALA A 83 11.45 18.34 25.03
C ALA A 83 11.33 17.74 26.45
N TYR A 84 11.66 16.46 26.59
CA TYR A 84 11.55 15.71 27.84
C TYR A 84 12.89 15.49 28.57
N ALA A 85 14.01 15.96 28.02
CA ALA A 85 15.32 15.80 28.64
C ALA A 85 15.36 16.44 30.02
N PRO A 86 15.99 15.80 31.02
CA PRO A 86 16.13 16.36 32.35
C PRO A 86 16.91 17.68 32.31
N ARG A 87 16.34 18.72 32.93
CA ARG A 87 16.93 20.07 33.04
C ARG A 87 17.46 20.31 34.47
N PRO A 88 18.47 21.18 34.66
CA PRO A 88 19.14 22.03 33.66
C PRO A 88 20.18 21.29 32.81
N TRP A 89 20.45 21.80 31.60
CA TRP A 89 21.48 21.25 30.72
C TRP A 89 22.86 21.81 31.04
N LEU A 90 23.85 20.93 31.16
CA LEU A 90 25.25 21.36 31.31
C LEU A 90 25.74 22.00 30.00
N ARG A 91 26.29 23.21 30.07
CA ARG A 91 26.79 23.96 28.88
C ARG A 91 27.70 23.11 27.98
N ARG A 92 28.60 22.31 28.56
CA ARG A 92 29.50 21.41 27.82
C ARG A 92 28.76 20.37 26.96
N ARG A 93 27.62 19.86 27.46
CA ARG A 93 26.78 18.90 26.71
C ARG A 93 26.08 19.59 25.54
N LEU A 94 25.59 20.81 25.75
CA LEU A 94 24.97 21.60 24.69
C LEU A 94 25.99 21.93 23.59
N ILE A 95 27.19 22.40 23.96
CA ILE A 95 28.27 22.69 23.02
C ILE A 95 28.62 21.43 22.21
N ALA A 96 28.75 20.28 22.86
CA ALA A 96 29.07 19.03 22.16
C ALA A 96 27.96 18.59 21.17
N LEU A 97 26.69 18.76 21.53
CA LEU A 97 25.55 18.50 20.62
C LEU A 97 25.57 19.44 19.41
N VAL A 98 25.88 20.73 19.62
CA VAL A 98 25.97 21.73 18.55
C VAL A 98 27.13 21.40 17.61
N ILE A 99 28.32 21.10 18.15
CA ILE A 99 29.48 20.71 17.35
C ILE A 99 29.17 19.46 16.53
N LEU A 100 28.56 18.44 17.13
CA LEU A 100 28.18 17.23 16.40
C LEU A 100 27.19 17.53 15.27
N SER A 101 26.16 18.32 15.55
CA SER A 101 25.13 18.69 14.57
C SER A 101 25.74 19.45 13.39
N LEU A 102 26.63 20.41 13.67
CA LEU A 102 27.35 21.16 12.64
C LEU A 102 28.27 20.27 11.81
N GLY A 103 29.00 19.36 12.46
CA GLY A 103 29.87 18.40 11.77
C GLY A 103 29.10 17.47 10.83
N LEU A 104 27.97 16.92 11.28
CA LEU A 104 27.10 16.10 10.44
C LEU A 104 26.45 16.89 9.31
N MET A 105 26.07 18.15 9.55
CA MET A 105 25.52 19.03 8.53
C MET A 105 26.56 19.33 7.44
N LEU A 106 27.80 19.67 7.83
CA LEU A 106 28.89 19.91 6.88
C LEU A 106 29.20 18.65 6.07
N TYR A 107 29.24 17.49 6.73
CA TYR A 107 29.44 16.20 6.06
C TYR A 107 28.31 15.89 5.05
N ALA A 108 27.06 16.12 5.44
CA ALA A 108 25.90 15.91 4.58
C ALA A 108 25.91 16.83 3.35
N THR A 109 26.27 18.10 3.53
CA THR A 109 26.43 19.04 2.42
C THR A 109 27.55 18.60 1.48
N ASN A 110 28.69 18.18 2.00
CA ASN A 110 29.82 17.71 1.18
C ASN A 110 29.48 16.46 0.35
N LEU A 111 28.60 15.59 0.84
CA LEU A 111 28.11 14.43 0.10
C LEU A 111 26.96 14.74 -0.87
N GLY A 112 26.50 15.99 -0.98
CA GLY A 112 25.38 16.37 -1.85
C GLY A 112 23.99 15.93 -1.32
N PHE A 113 23.87 15.62 -0.03
CA PHE A 113 22.57 15.30 0.58
C PHE A 113 21.63 16.53 0.61
N SER A 114 22.20 17.73 0.74
CA SER A 114 21.47 19.01 0.68
C SER A 114 20.77 19.17 -0.66
N ASP A 115 21.47 18.89 -1.76
CA ASP A 115 20.94 19.06 -3.11
C ASP A 115 19.76 18.11 -3.35
N ARG A 116 19.89 16.86 -2.88
CA ARG A 116 18.80 15.88 -2.90
C ARG A 116 17.55 16.36 -2.16
N THR A 117 17.75 17.06 -1.06
CA THR A 117 16.66 17.57 -0.22
C THR A 117 15.99 18.75 -0.91
N LEU A 118 16.77 19.67 -1.48
CA LEU A 118 16.29 20.83 -2.24
C LEU A 118 15.46 20.42 -3.47
N HIS A 119 15.97 19.50 -4.30
CA HIS A 119 15.25 18.98 -5.47
C HIS A 119 13.97 18.21 -5.09
N GLY A 120 13.93 17.64 -3.88
CA GLY A 120 12.72 17.02 -3.35
C GLY A 120 11.62 18.04 -3.03
N MET A 121 12.01 19.26 -2.63
CA MET A 121 11.09 20.34 -2.30
C MET A 121 10.59 21.10 -3.53
N SER A 122 11.40 21.18 -4.61
CA SER A 122 11.00 21.82 -5.87
C SER A 122 9.93 21.05 -6.66
N GLY A 123 9.61 19.81 -6.27
CA GLY A 123 8.58 19.00 -6.94
C GLY A 123 9.04 18.33 -8.24
N GLU A 124 10.30 18.53 -8.63
CA GLU A 124 10.91 17.93 -9.83
C GLU A 124 11.28 16.45 -9.62
N ASP A 125 11.31 16.00 -8.36
CA ASP A 125 11.59 14.61 -8.01
C ASP A 125 10.36 13.71 -8.29
N LYS A 126 10.44 12.90 -9.35
CA LYS A 126 9.45 11.88 -9.71
C LYS A 126 9.05 10.99 -8.52
N SER A 127 9.97 10.71 -7.59
CA SER A 127 9.67 9.92 -6.40
C SER A 127 8.72 10.62 -5.43
N VAL A 128 8.78 11.94 -5.29
CA VAL A 128 7.90 12.69 -4.38
C VAL A 128 6.52 12.81 -5.01
N THR A 129 6.46 13.17 -6.29
CA THR A 129 5.21 13.30 -7.04
C THR A 129 4.43 11.97 -7.08
N ASN A 130 5.11 10.84 -7.27
CA ASN A 130 4.46 9.53 -7.25
C ASN A 130 3.95 9.14 -5.85
N ARG A 131 4.69 9.46 -4.78
CA ARG A 131 4.22 9.23 -3.40
C ARG A 131 3.01 10.08 -3.06
N TRP A 132 3.03 11.35 -3.46
CA TRP A 132 1.93 12.27 -3.21
C TRP A 132 0.65 11.85 -3.92
N LEU A 133 0.77 11.38 -5.17
CA LEU A 133 -0.35 10.79 -5.90
C LEU A 133 -0.97 9.62 -5.13
N ILE A 134 -0.13 8.70 -4.62
CA ILE A 134 -0.60 7.58 -3.80
C ILE A 134 -1.25 8.11 -2.51
N TYR A 135 -0.65 9.06 -1.80
CA TYR A 135 -1.18 9.58 -0.54
C TYR A 135 -2.56 10.22 -0.68
N LYS A 136 -2.78 10.95 -1.77
CA LYS A 136 -4.08 11.53 -2.09
C LYS A 136 -5.15 10.47 -2.35
N SER A 137 -4.77 9.30 -2.86
CA SER A 137 -5.72 8.22 -3.16
C SER A 137 -6.09 7.36 -1.94
N ILE A 138 -5.22 7.23 -0.94
CA ILE A 138 -5.42 6.32 0.22
C ILE A 138 -6.79 6.50 0.92
N PRO A 139 -7.24 7.73 1.27
CA PRO A 139 -8.56 7.91 1.89
C PRO A 139 -9.69 7.33 1.07
N ARG A 140 -9.67 7.62 -0.24
CA ARG A 140 -10.70 7.15 -1.14
C ARG A 140 -10.62 5.64 -1.38
N MET A 141 -9.40 5.11 -1.54
CA MET A 141 -9.16 3.66 -1.65
C MET A 141 -9.71 2.89 -0.45
N ALA A 142 -9.46 3.38 0.76
CA ALA A 142 -9.98 2.74 1.97
C ALA A 142 -11.51 2.85 2.03
N TRP A 143 -12.06 4.01 1.69
CA TRP A 143 -13.52 4.21 1.68
C TRP A 143 -14.24 3.31 0.68
N ASP A 144 -13.72 3.21 -0.54
CA ASP A 144 -14.31 2.41 -1.63
C ASP A 144 -14.29 0.91 -1.33
N ALA A 145 -13.44 0.45 -0.41
CA ALA A 145 -13.31 -0.95 -0.02
C ALA A 145 -13.50 -1.10 1.50
N PRO A 146 -14.74 -1.12 2.02
CA PRO A 146 -14.99 -1.25 3.46
C PRO A 146 -14.48 -2.56 4.05
N GLU A 147 -14.47 -3.65 3.28
CA GLU A 147 -13.84 -4.93 3.63
C GLU A 147 -12.31 -4.95 3.46
N GLY A 148 -11.74 -3.92 2.83
CA GLY A 148 -10.33 -3.85 2.45
C GLY A 148 -10.03 -4.54 1.11
N TRP A 149 -8.97 -4.09 0.44
CA TRP A 149 -8.59 -4.64 -0.87
C TRP A 149 -7.98 -6.04 -0.80
N GLY A 150 -7.69 -6.56 0.40
CA GLY A 150 -7.06 -7.85 0.63
C GLY A 150 -5.53 -7.75 0.73
N HIS A 151 -4.93 -8.78 1.34
CA HIS A 151 -3.50 -8.82 1.62
C HIS A 151 -2.65 -8.73 0.35
N GLU A 152 -1.65 -7.84 0.35
CA GLU A 152 -0.74 -7.55 -0.77
C GLU A 152 -1.40 -7.05 -2.06
N ARG A 153 -2.69 -6.71 -2.02
CA ARG A 153 -3.44 -6.19 -3.19
C ARG A 153 -3.53 -4.68 -3.24
N GLY A 154 -3.08 -3.96 -2.21
CA GLY A 154 -3.23 -2.50 -2.15
C GLY A 154 -2.56 -1.77 -3.32
N ALA A 155 -1.38 -2.23 -3.73
CA ALA A 155 -0.65 -1.63 -4.86
C ALA A 155 -1.29 -1.93 -6.22
N GLU A 156 -1.81 -3.14 -6.39
CA GLU A 156 -2.56 -3.52 -7.58
C GLU A 156 -3.86 -2.72 -7.68
N ALA A 157 -4.63 -2.64 -6.59
CA ALA A 157 -5.84 -1.82 -6.53
C ALA A 157 -5.56 -0.36 -6.90
N PHE A 158 -4.47 0.23 -6.36
CA PHE A 158 -4.04 1.57 -6.76
C PHE A 158 -3.77 1.63 -8.25
N ARG A 159 -2.94 0.72 -8.78
CA ARG A 159 -2.57 0.67 -10.20
C ARG A 159 -3.79 0.61 -11.10
N GLN A 160 -4.77 -0.24 -10.79
CA GLN A 160 -5.92 -0.44 -11.67
C GLN A 160 -6.94 0.70 -11.59
N TRP A 161 -7.22 1.16 -10.38
CA TRP A 161 -8.43 1.95 -10.11
C TRP A 161 -8.14 3.42 -9.74
N TYR A 162 -6.94 3.75 -9.27
CA TYR A 162 -6.63 5.08 -8.74
C TYR A 162 -5.45 5.78 -9.42
N GLN A 163 -4.53 5.03 -10.03
CA GLN A 163 -3.47 5.60 -10.84
C GLN A 163 -4.11 6.32 -12.04
N PRO A 164 -3.70 7.55 -12.38
CA PRO A 164 -4.20 8.25 -13.55
C PRO A 164 -4.04 7.42 -14.81
N VAL A 165 -5.05 7.45 -15.67
CA VAL A 165 -5.03 6.78 -16.97
C VAL A 165 -3.82 7.26 -17.78
N GLY A 166 -3.12 6.33 -18.44
CA GLY A 166 -1.93 6.61 -19.24
C GLY A 166 -0.61 6.53 -18.47
N ARG A 167 -0.65 6.49 -17.13
CA ARG A 167 0.53 6.18 -16.32
C ARG A 167 0.74 4.67 -16.20
N THR A 168 1.98 4.22 -16.42
CA THR A 168 2.32 2.79 -16.52
C THR A 168 3.36 2.34 -15.49
N GLU A 169 3.61 3.14 -14.45
CA GLU A 169 4.49 2.72 -13.37
C GLU A 169 3.86 1.57 -12.59
N THR A 170 4.68 0.58 -12.21
CA THR A 170 4.25 -0.55 -11.40
C THR A 170 4.85 -0.44 -10.00
N TYR A 171 4.06 -0.83 -8.99
CA TYR A 171 4.42 -0.76 -7.59
C TYR A 171 4.23 -2.15 -6.97
N GLY A 172 5.24 -2.64 -6.25
CA GLY A 172 5.11 -3.92 -5.52
C GLY A 172 4.25 -3.79 -4.25
N ARG A 173 4.31 -2.63 -3.59
CA ARG A 173 3.49 -2.25 -2.43
C ARG A 173 3.15 -0.77 -2.51
N LEU A 174 2.20 -0.31 -1.72
CA LEU A 174 2.05 1.13 -1.52
C LEU A 174 3.33 1.66 -0.87
N VAL A 175 3.67 2.91 -1.17
CA VAL A 175 4.98 3.50 -0.85
C VAL A 175 5.30 3.57 0.65
N ASN A 176 4.35 3.28 1.53
CA ASN A 176 4.54 3.25 2.97
C ASN A 176 3.71 2.15 3.67
N SER A 177 4.11 1.77 4.89
CA SER A 177 3.52 0.62 5.60
C SER A 177 2.09 0.90 6.08
N HIS A 178 1.84 2.10 6.63
CA HIS A 178 0.52 2.50 7.13
C HIS A 178 -0.52 2.49 6.01
N ALA A 179 -0.19 3.10 4.88
CA ALA A 179 -1.01 3.15 3.68
C ALA A 179 -1.41 1.75 3.21
N THR A 180 -0.43 0.85 3.15
CA THR A 180 -0.64 -0.53 2.71
C THR A 180 -1.68 -1.21 3.60
N TRP A 181 -1.47 -1.23 4.91
CA TRP A 181 -2.40 -1.90 5.82
C TRP A 181 -3.76 -1.22 5.92
N LEU A 182 -3.79 0.11 5.91
CA LEU A 182 -5.05 0.86 5.95
C LEU A 182 -5.91 0.64 4.71
N VAL A 183 -5.34 0.36 3.55
CA VAL A 183 -6.08 0.06 2.32
C VAL A 183 -6.46 -1.43 2.26
N GLU A 184 -5.57 -2.32 2.68
CA GLU A 184 -5.76 -3.76 2.55
C GLU A 184 -6.72 -4.34 3.59
N TRP A 185 -6.81 -3.74 4.78
CA TRP A 185 -7.64 -4.26 5.87
C TRP A 185 -9.06 -3.70 5.86
N PRO A 186 -10.03 -4.44 6.42
CA PRO A 186 -11.38 -3.94 6.68
C PRO A 186 -11.42 -2.85 7.75
N TRP A 187 -12.51 -2.07 7.77
CA TRP A 187 -12.68 -0.93 8.69
C TRP A 187 -12.43 -1.23 10.17
N TYR A 188 -12.89 -2.37 10.68
CA TYR A 188 -12.69 -2.72 12.09
C TYR A 188 -11.21 -2.90 12.44
N LEU A 189 -10.40 -3.47 11.53
CA LEU A 189 -8.94 -3.56 11.70
C LEU A 189 -8.26 -2.21 11.54
N ARG A 190 -8.73 -1.33 10.64
CA ARG A 190 -8.21 0.05 10.52
C ARG A 190 -8.39 0.85 11.82
N LEU A 191 -9.58 0.74 12.42
CA LEU A 191 -9.90 1.38 13.69
C LEU A 191 -9.03 0.80 14.82
N GLY A 192 -8.94 -0.53 14.90
CA GLY A 192 -8.08 -1.22 15.85
C GLY A 192 -6.61 -0.83 15.72
N TYR A 193 -6.12 -0.69 14.48
CA TYR A 193 -4.75 -0.30 14.18
C TYR A 193 -4.41 1.10 14.70
N GLY A 194 -5.25 2.10 14.40
CA GLY A 194 -5.01 3.46 14.90
C GLY A 194 -5.14 3.57 16.41
N LEU A 195 -6.08 2.83 17.02
CA LEU A 195 -6.17 2.74 18.48
C LEU A 195 -4.94 2.07 19.10
N ALA A 196 -4.39 1.03 18.47
CA ALA A 196 -3.17 0.38 18.93
C ALA A 196 -1.97 1.32 18.88
N TRP A 197 -1.84 2.12 17.81
CA TRP A 197 -0.81 3.18 17.74
C TRP A 197 -1.00 4.26 18.80
N ALA A 198 -2.24 4.76 18.96
CA ALA A 198 -2.55 5.76 19.98
C ALA A 198 -2.23 5.24 21.39
N ALA A 199 -2.56 3.98 21.68
CA ALA A 199 -2.24 3.31 22.93
C ALA A 199 -0.73 3.14 23.13
N ALA A 200 0.00 2.66 22.12
CA ALA A 200 1.45 2.50 22.18
C ALA A 200 2.17 3.83 22.43
N LEU A 201 1.81 4.88 21.69
CA LEU A 201 2.35 6.22 21.88
C LEU A 201 2.02 6.78 23.28
N LEU A 202 0.77 6.64 23.73
CA LEU A 202 0.35 7.07 25.05
C LEU A 202 1.12 6.36 26.17
N LEU A 203 1.29 5.04 26.05
CA LEU A 203 2.07 4.23 27.00
C LEU A 203 3.55 4.56 26.94
N CYS A 204 4.06 5.04 25.81
CA CYS A 204 5.42 5.56 25.68
C CYS A 204 5.60 6.97 26.28
N THR A 205 4.54 7.74 26.49
CA THR A 205 4.63 9.13 26.94
C THR A 205 5.26 9.28 28.34
N PRO A 206 6.34 10.05 28.49
CA PRO A 206 6.96 10.30 29.79
C PRO A 206 5.95 10.90 30.78
N LEU A 207 5.90 10.37 32.00
CA LEU A 207 5.07 10.92 33.08
C LEU A 207 5.92 11.69 34.07
N ALA A 208 5.30 12.51 34.92
CA ALA A 208 6.03 13.32 35.92
C ALA A 208 6.98 12.48 36.80
N ARG A 209 6.57 11.25 37.15
CA ARG A 209 7.37 10.29 37.94
C ARG A 209 8.45 9.56 37.14
N MET A 210 8.43 9.66 35.81
CA MET A 210 9.30 8.93 34.88
C MET A 210 9.58 9.75 33.62
N ARG A 211 10.68 10.48 33.60
CA ARG A 211 11.10 11.32 32.46
C ARG A 211 11.83 10.56 31.36
N PHE A 212 11.57 9.26 31.19
CA PHE A 212 12.21 8.42 30.17
C PHE A 212 11.57 8.65 28.80
N SER A 213 12.20 9.47 27.96
CA SER A 213 11.70 9.83 26.62
C SER A 213 12.17 8.97 25.43
N PRO A 214 13.26 8.17 25.48
CA PRO A 214 13.68 7.40 24.31
C PRO A 214 12.64 6.43 23.74
N PRO A 215 11.83 5.70 24.53
CA PRO A 215 10.78 4.84 23.96
C PRO A 215 9.77 5.62 23.11
N LEU A 216 9.32 6.78 23.58
CA LEU A 216 8.42 7.64 22.79
C LEU A 216 9.09 8.15 21.51
N ALA A 217 10.33 8.63 21.62
CA ALA A 217 11.07 9.10 20.46
C ALA A 217 11.23 8.00 19.40
N VAL A 218 11.62 6.78 19.82
CA VAL A 218 11.76 5.62 18.93
C VAL A 218 10.43 5.24 18.30
N TRP A 219 9.33 5.17 19.06
CA TRP A 219 8.02 4.82 18.51
C TRP A 219 7.48 5.87 17.55
N VAL A 220 7.66 7.16 17.84
CA VAL A 220 7.28 8.24 16.91
C VAL A 220 8.12 8.19 15.65
N SER A 221 9.44 7.99 15.76
CA SER A 221 10.31 7.87 14.59
C SER A 221 10.03 6.61 13.77
N PHE A 222 9.70 5.49 14.41
CA PHE A 222 9.25 4.28 13.73
C PHE A 222 7.93 4.52 12.98
N GLY A 223 6.94 5.13 13.65
CA GLY A 223 5.67 5.50 13.03
C GLY A 223 5.85 6.45 11.85
N LEU A 224 6.64 7.51 11.99
CA LEU A 224 6.93 8.45 10.91
C LEU A 224 7.75 7.81 9.78
N GLY A 225 8.74 6.99 10.10
CA GLY A 225 9.49 6.22 9.11
C GLY A 225 8.56 5.32 8.27
N ALA A 226 7.59 4.68 8.93
CA ALA A 226 6.57 3.86 8.30
C ALA A 226 5.58 4.66 7.44
N CYS A 227 5.54 5.99 7.56
CA CYS A 227 4.83 6.90 6.65
C CYS A 227 5.63 7.20 5.37
N PHE A 228 6.94 6.91 5.31
CA PHE A 228 7.78 7.20 4.13
C PHE A 228 8.26 5.95 3.39
N THR A 229 8.19 4.78 4.02
CA THR A 229 8.68 3.52 3.47
C THR A 229 8.01 2.31 4.15
N THR A 230 8.25 1.11 3.61
CA THR A 230 7.63 -0.17 4.02
C THR A 230 8.34 -0.80 5.23
N ILE A 231 8.92 0.00 6.12
CA ILE A 231 9.76 -0.49 7.23
C ILE A 231 9.02 -1.41 8.21
N ALA A 232 7.71 -1.22 8.39
CA ALA A 232 6.95 -2.00 9.35
C ALA A 232 6.63 -3.42 8.84
N HIS A 233 6.93 -3.73 7.58
CA HIS A 233 6.93 -5.11 7.07
C HIS A 233 8.22 -5.88 7.40
N HIS A 234 9.28 -5.21 7.86
CA HIS A 234 10.53 -5.85 8.23
C HIS A 234 10.55 -6.10 9.74
N TRP A 235 10.44 -7.37 10.15
CA TRP A 235 10.39 -7.75 11.57
C TRP A 235 11.61 -7.26 12.36
N GLN A 236 12.79 -7.15 11.72
CA GLN A 236 14.02 -6.68 12.35
C GLN A 236 13.88 -5.25 12.90
N LEU A 237 13.08 -4.40 12.21
CA LEU A 237 12.90 -3.01 12.61
C LEU A 237 11.91 -2.87 13.78
N TRP A 238 11.17 -3.92 14.12
CA TRP A 238 10.33 -3.98 15.31
C TRP A 238 11.13 -4.29 16.58
N LEU A 239 12.34 -4.85 16.49
CA LEU A 239 13.11 -5.26 17.66
C LEU A 239 13.36 -4.10 18.63
N VAL A 240 13.88 -2.98 18.13
CA VAL A 240 14.21 -1.81 18.95
C VAL A 240 12.95 -1.20 19.61
N PRO A 241 11.88 -0.82 18.88
CA PRO A 241 10.67 -0.27 19.49
C PRO A 241 10.01 -1.26 20.47
N SER A 242 9.93 -2.55 20.14
CA SER A 242 9.30 -3.55 21.00
C SER A 242 10.07 -3.80 22.29
N VAL A 243 11.40 -3.94 22.23
CA VAL A 243 12.23 -4.11 23.44
C VAL A 243 12.08 -2.89 24.36
N LEU A 244 12.19 -1.67 23.82
CA LEU A 244 12.01 -0.46 24.62
C LEU A 244 10.59 -0.32 25.18
N PHE A 245 9.58 -0.75 24.44
CA PHE A 245 8.20 -0.77 24.90
C PHE A 245 8.01 -1.71 26.09
N VAL A 246 8.47 -2.95 25.97
CA VAL A 246 8.40 -3.95 27.04
C VAL A 246 9.13 -3.47 28.29
N LEU A 247 10.36 -2.98 28.15
CA LEU A 247 11.13 -2.44 29.27
C LEU A 247 10.38 -1.29 29.96
N LEU A 248 9.79 -0.37 29.18
CA LEU A 248 9.00 0.73 29.75
C LEU A 248 7.75 0.22 30.48
N LEU A 249 7.04 -0.78 29.94
CA LEU A 249 5.89 -1.39 30.60
C LEU A 249 6.26 -2.04 31.94
N LEU A 250 7.40 -2.73 32.00
CA LEU A 250 7.90 -3.32 33.25
C LEU A 250 8.20 -2.24 34.30
N VAL A 251 8.85 -1.15 33.90
CA VAL A 251 9.11 -0.01 34.80
C VAL A 251 7.78 0.63 35.27
N ARG A 252 6.82 0.82 34.36
CA ARG A 252 5.48 1.34 34.71
C ARG A 252 4.76 0.46 35.71
N LEU A 253 4.82 -0.86 35.52
CA LEU A 253 4.20 -1.83 36.41
C LEU A 253 4.82 -1.72 37.81
N GLY A 254 6.15 -1.71 37.91
CA GLY A 254 6.87 -1.58 39.17
C GLY A 254 6.57 -0.27 39.90
N LEU A 255 6.46 0.84 39.17
CA LEU A 255 6.16 2.16 39.74
C LEU A 255 4.65 2.48 39.85
N LYS A 256 3.78 1.55 39.43
CA LYS A 256 2.32 1.74 39.28
C LYS A 256 1.96 3.05 38.56
N ALA A 257 2.74 3.41 37.54
CA ALA A 257 2.69 4.70 36.86
C ALA A 257 1.94 4.59 35.52
N TRP A 258 0.63 4.40 35.58
CA TRP A 258 -0.24 4.26 34.40
C TRP A 258 -0.79 5.63 33.93
N PRO A 259 -1.01 5.83 32.62
CA PRO A 259 -1.73 7.00 32.14
C PRO A 259 -3.14 7.07 32.76
N GLY A 260 -3.50 8.22 33.31
CA GLY A 260 -4.84 8.44 33.86
C GLY A 260 -5.94 8.42 32.77
N ARG A 261 -7.21 8.21 33.19
CA ARG A 261 -8.37 8.12 32.29
C ARG A 261 -8.49 9.29 31.29
N GLY A 262 -8.12 10.50 31.69
CA GLY A 262 -8.13 11.68 30.81
C GLY A 262 -7.23 11.54 29.59
N HIS A 263 -6.05 10.91 29.74
CA HIS A 263 -5.13 10.73 28.62
C HIS A 263 -5.66 9.71 27.60
N TRP A 264 -6.33 8.64 28.08
CA TRP A 264 -6.97 7.67 27.20
C TRP A 264 -8.13 8.28 26.41
N LYS A 265 -8.95 9.13 27.06
CA LYS A 265 -9.99 9.90 26.39
C LYS A 265 -9.40 10.82 25.32
N PHE A 266 -8.32 11.53 25.64
CA PHE A 266 -7.64 12.40 24.67
C PHE A 266 -7.08 11.61 23.48
N ALA A 267 -6.41 10.48 23.72
CA ALA A 267 -5.86 9.63 22.66
C ALA A 267 -6.98 9.08 21.75
N GLY A 268 -8.09 8.62 22.33
CA GLY A 268 -9.26 8.18 21.59
C GLY A 268 -9.89 9.31 20.76
N ALA A 269 -10.05 10.50 21.35
CA ALA A 269 -10.60 11.66 20.66
C ALA A 269 -9.69 12.14 19.51
N ALA A 270 -8.37 12.15 19.70
CA ALA A 270 -7.42 12.50 18.67
C ALA A 270 -7.49 11.52 17.49
N TRP A 271 -7.59 10.21 17.76
CA TRP A 271 -7.79 9.22 16.70
C TRP A 271 -9.14 9.37 15.99
N ALA A 272 -10.22 9.60 16.73
CA ALA A 272 -11.53 9.85 16.14
C ALA A 272 -11.52 11.07 15.21
N LEU A 273 -10.79 12.13 15.57
CA LEU A 273 -10.60 13.30 14.69
C LEU A 273 -9.84 12.94 13.42
N VAL A 274 -8.78 12.13 13.51
CA VAL A 274 -8.04 11.66 12.32
C VAL A 274 -8.96 10.87 11.39
N ILE A 275 -9.75 9.94 11.92
CA ILE A 275 -10.74 9.18 11.15
C ILE A 275 -11.77 10.12 10.51
N LEU A 276 -12.28 11.10 11.26
CA LEU A 276 -13.25 12.05 10.74
C LEU A 276 -12.68 12.86 9.57
N VAL A 277 -11.46 13.40 9.71
CA VAL A 277 -10.78 14.11 8.63
C VAL A 277 -10.59 13.19 7.42
N TRP A 278 -10.21 11.93 7.67
CA TRP A 278 -9.98 10.95 6.63
C TRP A 278 -11.26 10.57 5.87
N TRP A 279 -12.37 10.39 6.59
CA TRP A 279 -13.70 10.16 6.03
C TRP A 279 -14.20 11.35 5.24
N THR A 280 -14.11 12.56 5.80
CA THR A 280 -14.50 13.78 5.10
C THR A 280 -13.71 13.94 3.81
N TRP A 281 -12.40 13.70 3.83
CA TRP A 281 -11.58 13.71 2.62
C TRP A 281 -12.11 12.70 1.59
N ALA A 282 -12.33 11.44 2.00
CA ALA A 282 -12.79 10.40 1.09
C ALA A 282 -14.16 10.70 0.48
N LEU A 283 -15.09 11.26 1.27
CA LEU A 283 -16.41 11.69 0.81
C LEU A 283 -16.34 12.88 -0.16
N CYS A 284 -15.44 13.82 0.08
CA CYS A 284 -15.21 14.96 -0.82
C CYS A 284 -14.45 14.59 -2.10
N THR A 285 -13.87 13.39 -2.17
CA THR A 285 -13.17 12.91 -3.37
C THR A 285 -14.15 12.07 -4.20
N PRO A 286 -14.55 12.50 -5.41
CA PRO A 286 -15.41 11.69 -6.24
C PRO A 286 -14.71 10.39 -6.66
N SER A 287 -15.44 9.29 -6.69
CA SER A 287 -14.98 8.02 -7.26
C SER A 287 -16.17 7.30 -7.85
N GLN A 288 -15.89 6.57 -8.91
CA GLN A 288 -16.81 5.67 -9.58
C GLN A 288 -16.58 4.22 -9.14
N ILE A 289 -15.64 3.97 -8.24
CA ILE A 289 -15.20 2.64 -7.84
C ILE A 289 -15.80 2.28 -6.49
N GLN A 290 -16.29 1.06 -6.36
CA GLN A 290 -16.71 0.48 -5.10
C GLN A 290 -16.37 -1.00 -5.08
N LEU A 291 -15.75 -1.49 -4.00
CA LEU A 291 -15.55 -2.90 -3.73
C LEU A 291 -16.60 -3.33 -2.70
N THR A 292 -17.39 -4.33 -3.05
CA THR A 292 -18.36 -4.96 -2.15
C THR A 292 -18.35 -6.46 -2.39
N ASP A 293 -18.21 -7.26 -1.33
CA ASP A 293 -18.19 -8.73 -1.37
C ASP A 293 -17.17 -9.30 -2.38
N GLY A 294 -16.01 -8.63 -2.49
CA GLY A 294 -14.95 -9.04 -3.41
C GLY A 294 -15.20 -8.70 -4.89
N VAL A 295 -16.26 -7.97 -5.19
CA VAL A 295 -16.59 -7.47 -6.53
C VAL A 295 -16.32 -5.98 -6.61
N VAL A 296 -15.45 -5.58 -7.55
CA VAL A 296 -15.18 -4.17 -7.85
C VAL A 296 -16.18 -3.69 -8.88
N ALA A 297 -17.12 -2.84 -8.48
CA ALA A 297 -17.99 -2.09 -9.38
C ALA A 297 -17.31 -0.79 -9.83
N VAL A 298 -17.38 -0.49 -11.13
CA VAL A 298 -17.02 0.78 -11.73
C VAL A 298 -18.26 1.34 -12.41
N HIS A 299 -18.76 2.47 -11.89
CA HIS A 299 -20.01 3.09 -12.33
C HIS A 299 -19.78 4.15 -13.42
N GLY A 300 -20.39 3.96 -14.60
CA GLY A 300 -20.41 4.95 -15.68
C GLY A 300 -21.62 5.89 -15.63
N GLN A 301 -22.05 6.41 -16.78
CA GLN A 301 -23.24 7.28 -16.87
C GLN A 301 -24.55 6.47 -16.81
N LEU A 302 -25.61 7.03 -16.23
CA LEU A 302 -26.94 6.40 -16.23
C LEU A 302 -27.66 6.66 -17.57
N PRO A 303 -28.49 5.72 -18.09
CA PRO A 303 -28.83 4.39 -17.58
C PRO A 303 -27.78 3.31 -17.92
N GLN A 304 -27.42 2.42 -16.98
CA GLN A 304 -26.24 1.55 -17.13
C GLN A 304 -26.57 0.13 -17.65
N THR A 305 -25.85 -0.36 -18.66
CA THR A 305 -25.76 -1.81 -18.96
C THR A 305 -24.76 -2.45 -18.00
N THR A 306 -25.13 -3.56 -17.36
CA THR A 306 -24.25 -4.21 -16.37
C THR A 306 -23.39 -5.28 -17.02
N VAL A 307 -22.07 -5.12 -16.93
CA VAL A 307 -21.10 -6.06 -17.48
C VAL A 307 -20.29 -6.70 -16.36
N LEU A 308 -20.32 -8.02 -16.26
CA LEU A 308 -19.58 -8.80 -15.27
C LEU A 308 -18.33 -9.39 -15.89
N VAL A 309 -17.16 -8.96 -15.43
CA VAL A 309 -15.87 -9.54 -15.79
C VAL A 309 -15.44 -10.51 -14.68
N LEU A 310 -15.29 -11.79 -15.03
CA LEU A 310 -14.85 -12.81 -14.09
C LEU A 310 -13.43 -13.26 -14.39
N GLY A 311 -12.67 -13.39 -13.30
CA GLY A 311 -11.27 -13.79 -13.34
C GLY A 311 -10.41 -12.76 -14.06
N LEU A 312 -9.10 -12.96 -13.93
CA LEU A 312 -8.12 -12.13 -14.61
C LEU A 312 -7.08 -13.00 -15.28
N ASP A 313 -6.97 -12.83 -16.60
CA ASP A 313 -5.77 -13.21 -17.32
C ASP A 313 -5.08 -11.93 -17.81
N GLU A 314 -4.07 -11.45 -17.06
CA GLU A 314 -3.28 -10.27 -17.45
C GLU A 314 -2.54 -10.48 -18.79
N THR A 315 -2.34 -11.72 -19.23
CA THR A 315 -1.73 -12.02 -20.55
C THR A 315 -2.69 -11.71 -21.70
N VAL A 316 -4.01 -11.77 -21.44
CA VAL A 316 -5.05 -11.45 -22.41
C VAL A 316 -5.50 -10.00 -22.31
N MET A 317 -5.83 -9.55 -21.10
CA MET A 317 -6.42 -8.23 -20.86
C MET A 317 -5.38 -7.12 -20.64
N GLY A 318 -4.13 -7.50 -20.41
CA GLY A 318 -3.01 -6.61 -20.11
C GLY A 318 -2.91 -6.23 -18.62
N LYS A 319 -1.73 -5.75 -18.22
CA LYS A 319 -1.42 -5.37 -16.83
C LYS A 319 -2.20 -4.15 -16.30
N PHE A 320 -2.81 -3.38 -17.19
CA PHE A 320 -3.54 -2.13 -16.89
C PHE A 320 -5.02 -2.21 -17.31
N TYR A 321 -5.63 -3.38 -17.17
CA TYR A 321 -7.05 -3.60 -17.53
C TYR A 321 -7.99 -2.59 -16.83
N GLY A 322 -7.71 -2.19 -15.58
CA GLY A 322 -8.54 -1.23 -14.84
C GLY A 322 -8.51 0.17 -15.44
N HIS A 323 -7.42 0.55 -16.14
CA HIS A 323 -7.37 1.80 -16.90
C HIS A 323 -8.34 1.75 -18.07
N ARG A 324 -8.35 0.64 -18.82
CA ARG A 324 -9.25 0.43 -19.95
C ARG A 324 -10.71 0.42 -19.54
N ILE A 325 -11.02 -0.23 -18.42
CA ILE A 325 -12.35 -0.26 -17.84
C ILE A 325 -12.82 1.15 -17.48
N ARG A 326 -12.00 1.91 -16.74
CA ARG A 326 -12.33 3.29 -16.36
C ARG A 326 -12.47 4.22 -17.56
N GLU A 327 -11.60 4.09 -18.56
CA GLU A 327 -11.71 4.84 -19.83
C GLU A 327 -13.08 4.62 -20.48
N ARG A 328 -13.57 3.37 -20.54
CA ARG A 328 -14.87 3.05 -21.15
C ARG A 328 -16.06 3.51 -20.31
N CYS A 329 -16.06 3.22 -19.01
CA CYS A 329 -17.12 3.67 -18.10
C CYS A 329 -17.24 5.21 -18.04
N ALA A 330 -16.15 5.94 -18.30
CA ALA A 330 -16.19 7.41 -18.36
C ALA A 330 -16.93 7.94 -19.60
N THR A 331 -16.91 7.20 -20.72
CA THR A 331 -17.49 7.63 -22.00
C THR A 331 -18.82 6.97 -22.32
N GLU A 332 -19.13 5.85 -21.66
CA GLU A 332 -20.28 5.00 -22.00
C GLU A 332 -21.17 4.74 -20.79
N PRO A 333 -22.47 4.50 -21.03
CA PRO A 333 -23.43 4.24 -19.96
C PRO A 333 -23.35 2.77 -19.51
N LEU A 334 -22.22 2.42 -18.90
CA LEU A 334 -21.87 1.06 -18.49
C LEU A 334 -21.56 0.99 -16.99
N GLN A 335 -22.03 -0.06 -16.33
CA GLN A 335 -21.53 -0.47 -15.03
C GLN A 335 -20.71 -1.73 -15.21
N LEU A 336 -19.42 -1.69 -14.88
CA LEU A 336 -18.57 -2.87 -14.95
C LEU A 336 -18.33 -3.42 -13.54
N CYS A 337 -18.78 -4.63 -13.31
CA CYS A 337 -18.54 -5.40 -12.10
C CYS A 337 -17.40 -6.39 -12.38
N MET A 338 -16.34 -6.34 -11.59
CA MET A 338 -15.16 -7.17 -11.79
C MET A 338 -14.88 -8.01 -10.56
N ARG A 339 -14.63 -9.30 -10.77
CA ARG A 339 -14.22 -10.21 -9.71
C ARG A 339 -12.94 -10.94 -10.05
N TRP A 340 -11.93 -10.81 -9.20
CA TRP A 340 -10.61 -11.43 -9.40
C TRP A 340 -10.64 -12.96 -9.40
N THR A 341 -11.43 -13.56 -8.51
CA THR A 341 -11.51 -15.02 -8.35
C THR A 341 -12.90 -15.52 -8.72
N PRO A 342 -13.02 -16.48 -9.64
CA PRO A 342 -14.29 -17.14 -9.94
C PRO A 342 -14.62 -18.11 -8.80
N THR A 343 -15.18 -17.61 -7.70
CA THR A 343 -15.56 -18.42 -6.53
C THR A 343 -17.02 -18.21 -6.15
N ALA A 344 -17.58 -19.14 -5.35
CA ALA A 344 -19.01 -19.35 -5.06
C ALA A 344 -19.79 -18.24 -4.29
N ALA A 345 -19.26 -17.02 -4.15
CA ALA A 345 -20.09 -15.95 -3.56
C ALA A 345 -21.06 -15.43 -4.62
N ALA A 346 -22.29 -15.08 -4.23
CA ALA A 346 -23.32 -14.62 -5.15
C ALA A 346 -22.80 -13.48 -6.05
N LEU A 347 -22.85 -13.70 -7.37
CA LEU A 347 -22.48 -12.70 -8.35
C LEU A 347 -23.66 -11.77 -8.65
N PRO A 348 -23.41 -10.47 -8.86
CA PRO A 348 -24.47 -9.55 -9.26
C PRO A 348 -25.08 -10.00 -10.59
N ALA A 349 -26.38 -9.75 -10.76
CA ALA A 349 -27.02 -9.95 -12.05
C ALA A 349 -26.35 -9.05 -13.09
N ALA A 350 -26.10 -9.58 -14.29
CA ALA A 350 -25.44 -8.85 -15.36
C ALA A 350 -26.08 -9.16 -16.72
N ASP A 351 -26.07 -8.18 -17.61
CA ASP A 351 -26.54 -8.35 -18.99
C ASP A 351 -25.50 -9.09 -19.83
N VAL A 352 -24.21 -8.79 -19.58
CA VAL A 352 -23.06 -9.36 -20.28
C VAL A 352 -22.08 -9.98 -19.29
N CYS A 353 -21.64 -11.22 -19.54
CA CYS A 353 -20.54 -11.85 -18.83
C CYS A 353 -19.30 -11.91 -19.71
N VAL A 354 -18.14 -11.53 -19.18
CA VAL A 354 -16.85 -11.54 -19.89
C VAL A 354 -15.87 -12.45 -19.17
N LEU A 355 -15.30 -13.42 -19.90
CA LEU A 355 -14.24 -14.31 -19.45
C LEU A 355 -13.00 -14.13 -20.32
N ALA A 356 -11.80 -14.24 -19.73
CA ALA A 356 -10.54 -14.13 -20.47
C ALA A 356 -9.61 -15.31 -20.19
N GLY A 357 -8.99 -15.85 -21.26
CA GLY A 357 -7.95 -16.86 -21.15
C GLY A 357 -8.37 -18.12 -20.40
N ASN A 358 -7.54 -18.52 -19.44
CA ASN A 358 -7.71 -19.73 -18.63
C ASN A 358 -8.87 -19.68 -17.63
N VAL A 359 -9.52 -18.53 -17.45
CA VAL A 359 -10.67 -18.41 -16.56
C VAL A 359 -11.83 -19.29 -17.04
N THR A 360 -11.93 -19.53 -18.35
CA THR A 360 -12.93 -20.44 -18.93
C THR A 360 -12.84 -21.88 -18.41
N GLU A 361 -11.66 -22.33 -17.98
CA GLU A 361 -11.44 -23.65 -17.37
C GLU A 361 -11.90 -23.69 -15.89
N GLN A 362 -11.92 -22.52 -15.23
CA GLN A 362 -12.11 -22.40 -13.78
C GLN A 362 -13.55 -22.05 -13.38
N VAL A 363 -14.31 -21.43 -14.29
CA VAL A 363 -15.67 -21.00 -13.99
C VAL A 363 -16.58 -22.20 -13.84
N ASP A 364 -17.21 -22.31 -12.67
CA ASP A 364 -18.33 -23.20 -12.44
C ASP A 364 -19.65 -22.42 -12.41
N VAL A 365 -20.49 -22.68 -13.42
CA VAL A 365 -21.82 -22.07 -13.53
C VAL A 365 -22.78 -22.65 -12.48
N GLN A 366 -22.55 -23.89 -12.01
CA GLN A 366 -23.41 -24.50 -10.99
C GLN A 366 -23.33 -23.74 -9.66
N ASP A 367 -22.16 -23.24 -9.33
CA ASP A 367 -21.92 -22.42 -8.13
C ASP A 367 -22.51 -21.02 -8.24
N ASN A 368 -22.87 -20.56 -9.45
CA ASN A 368 -23.31 -19.20 -9.70
C ASN A 368 -24.50 -19.16 -10.69
N PRO A 369 -25.73 -19.44 -10.23
CA PRO A 369 -26.92 -19.47 -11.07
C PRO A 369 -27.19 -18.16 -11.83
N SER A 370 -26.71 -17.01 -11.32
CA SER A 370 -26.83 -15.73 -12.00
C SER A 370 -26.09 -15.68 -13.34
N LEU A 371 -25.05 -16.51 -13.52
CA LEU A 371 -24.36 -16.63 -14.81
C LEU A 371 -25.25 -17.27 -15.88
N ALA A 372 -26.09 -18.22 -15.52
CA ALA A 372 -27.05 -18.82 -16.46
C ALA A 372 -28.14 -17.83 -16.90
N MET A 373 -28.38 -16.77 -16.14
CA MET A 373 -29.36 -15.72 -16.46
C MET A 373 -28.78 -14.58 -17.28
N THR A 374 -27.46 -14.55 -17.52
CA THR A 374 -26.83 -13.50 -18.35
C THR A 374 -27.25 -13.65 -19.80
N LYS A 375 -27.55 -12.54 -20.48
CA LYS A 375 -28.11 -12.56 -21.84
C LYS A 375 -27.03 -12.87 -22.89
N ARG A 376 -25.81 -12.38 -22.65
CA ARG A 376 -24.68 -12.48 -23.57
C ARG A 376 -23.39 -12.83 -22.85
N TRP A 377 -22.59 -13.69 -23.46
CA TRP A 377 -21.23 -14.02 -23.02
C TRP A 377 -20.22 -13.52 -24.04
N VAL A 378 -19.11 -12.97 -23.56
CA VAL A 378 -17.95 -12.62 -24.37
C VAL A 378 -16.72 -13.32 -23.84
N LEU A 379 -16.11 -14.15 -24.68
CA LEU A 379 -14.92 -14.93 -24.34
C LEU A 379 -13.71 -14.33 -25.06
N LEU A 380 -12.73 -13.85 -24.29
CA LEU A 380 -11.54 -13.17 -24.79
C LEU A 380 -10.36 -14.14 -24.82
N ASN A 381 -9.88 -14.50 -26.00
CA ASN A 381 -8.82 -15.51 -26.21
C ASN A 381 -8.97 -16.71 -25.24
N PRO A 382 -10.14 -17.36 -25.18
CA PRO A 382 -10.39 -18.38 -24.17
C PRO A 382 -9.52 -19.63 -24.38
N ASP A 383 -9.09 -20.22 -23.27
CA ASP A 383 -8.53 -21.58 -23.25
C ASP A 383 -9.70 -22.61 -23.28
N GLN A 384 -9.51 -23.84 -22.80
CA GLN A 384 -10.58 -24.84 -22.88
C GLN A 384 -11.73 -24.50 -21.90
N PRO A 385 -13.00 -24.77 -22.21
CA PRO A 385 -14.07 -24.55 -21.25
C PRO A 385 -14.11 -25.63 -20.17
N SER A 386 -14.58 -25.25 -18.98
CA SER A 386 -14.99 -26.20 -17.95
C SER A 386 -16.19 -27.05 -18.42
N SER A 387 -16.38 -28.22 -17.80
CA SER A 387 -17.53 -29.08 -18.11
C SER A 387 -18.88 -28.42 -17.80
N SER A 388 -18.92 -27.54 -16.79
CA SER A 388 -20.14 -26.81 -16.42
C SER A 388 -20.45 -25.70 -17.42
N LEU A 389 -19.43 -25.00 -17.93
CA LEU A 389 -19.61 -24.03 -19.01
C LEU A 389 -20.10 -24.69 -20.30
N LEU A 390 -19.62 -25.89 -20.63
CA LEU A 390 -20.12 -26.66 -21.78
C LEU A 390 -21.58 -27.04 -21.62
N LYS A 391 -21.98 -27.55 -20.45
CA LYS A 391 -23.38 -27.88 -20.16
C LYS A 391 -24.32 -26.67 -20.31
N LEU A 392 -23.83 -25.46 -20.10
CA LEU A 392 -24.61 -24.24 -20.33
C LEU A 392 -25.02 -24.07 -21.80
N MET A 393 -24.20 -24.56 -22.73
CA MET A 393 -24.47 -24.47 -24.17
C MET A 393 -25.57 -25.45 -24.61
N ASP A 394 -25.79 -26.52 -23.83
CA ASP A 394 -26.79 -27.55 -24.14
C ASP A 394 -28.18 -27.26 -23.55
N VAL A 395 -28.37 -26.13 -22.85
CA VAL A 395 -29.66 -25.73 -22.27
C VAL A 395 -30.61 -25.25 -23.37
N ALA A 396 -31.92 -25.43 -23.20
CA ALA A 396 -32.94 -25.12 -24.21
C ALA A 396 -32.96 -23.67 -24.74
N ALA A 397 -32.50 -22.70 -23.93
CA ALA A 397 -32.37 -21.29 -24.31
C ALA A 397 -31.00 -20.77 -23.83
N PRO A 398 -29.92 -21.11 -24.52
CA PRO A 398 -28.59 -20.80 -24.05
C PRO A 398 -28.21 -19.36 -24.44
N PRO A 399 -27.31 -18.71 -23.69
CA PRO A 399 -26.97 -17.32 -23.96
C PRO A 399 -26.21 -17.16 -25.28
N ALA A 400 -26.30 -15.98 -25.88
CA ALA A 400 -25.53 -15.64 -27.07
C ALA A 400 -24.04 -15.51 -26.72
N VAL A 401 -23.17 -16.23 -27.41
CA VAL A 401 -21.73 -16.27 -27.12
C VAL A 401 -20.95 -15.59 -28.23
N THR A 402 -20.16 -14.57 -27.88
CA THR A 402 -19.18 -13.95 -28.78
C THR A 402 -17.78 -14.35 -28.34
N ILE A 403 -16.97 -14.92 -29.23
CA ILE A 403 -15.60 -15.32 -28.94
C ILE A 403 -14.67 -14.39 -29.70
N GLN A 404 -13.88 -13.59 -29.00
CA GLN A 404 -12.91 -12.70 -29.60
C GLN A 404 -11.52 -13.32 -29.52
N VAL A 405 -10.93 -13.63 -30.68
CA VAL A 405 -9.65 -14.33 -30.78
C VAL A 405 -8.66 -13.47 -31.54
N GLY A 406 -7.44 -13.30 -31.02
CA GLY A 406 -6.37 -12.62 -31.74
C GLY A 406 -5.96 -13.42 -32.98
N SER A 407 -5.74 -12.74 -34.11
CA SER A 407 -5.36 -13.42 -35.35
C SER A 407 -4.13 -14.33 -35.23
N PHE A 408 -3.17 -13.94 -34.38
CA PHE A 408 -1.95 -14.70 -34.09
C PHE A 408 -2.05 -15.57 -32.83
N ALA A 409 -3.19 -15.56 -32.14
CA ALA A 409 -3.41 -16.47 -31.02
C ALA A 409 -3.59 -17.89 -31.59
N GLY A 410 -2.56 -18.72 -31.42
CA GLY A 410 -2.63 -20.16 -31.67
C GLY A 410 -2.96 -20.93 -30.39
N GLY A 411 -3.31 -22.21 -30.55
CA GLY A 411 -3.44 -23.14 -29.42
C GLY A 411 -4.67 -24.03 -29.49
N PRO A 412 -4.73 -25.09 -28.67
CA PRO A 412 -5.85 -26.05 -28.66
C PRO A 412 -7.21 -25.40 -28.39
N GLY A 413 -7.25 -24.38 -27.52
CA GLY A 413 -8.48 -23.63 -27.20
C GLY A 413 -9.13 -23.03 -28.45
N ARG A 414 -8.36 -22.37 -29.33
CA ARG A 414 -8.89 -21.79 -30.57
C ARG A 414 -9.58 -22.82 -31.45
N TYR A 415 -8.93 -23.95 -31.71
CA TYR A 415 -9.49 -25.01 -32.54
C TYR A 415 -10.74 -25.64 -31.91
N PHE A 416 -10.73 -25.81 -30.58
CA PHE A 416 -11.88 -26.28 -29.83
C PHE A 416 -13.09 -25.36 -30.03
N TRP A 417 -12.92 -24.06 -29.78
CA TRP A 417 -13.99 -23.08 -29.92
C TRP A 417 -14.48 -22.90 -31.36
N GLN A 418 -13.60 -23.02 -32.35
CA GLN A 418 -13.97 -23.05 -33.77
C GLN A 418 -14.84 -24.26 -34.11
N ALA A 419 -14.47 -25.44 -33.62
CA ALA A 419 -15.27 -26.65 -33.82
C ALA A 419 -16.63 -26.55 -33.12
N LEU A 420 -16.68 -25.95 -31.92
CA LEU A 420 -17.93 -25.74 -31.20
C LEU A 420 -18.82 -24.71 -31.90
N ALA A 421 -18.26 -23.61 -32.39
CA ALA A 421 -19.01 -22.60 -33.14
C ALA A 421 -19.58 -23.15 -34.46
N ALA A 422 -18.85 -24.04 -35.14
CA ALA A 422 -19.35 -24.73 -36.33
C ALA A 422 -20.56 -25.63 -36.02
N LYS A 423 -20.64 -26.20 -34.80
CA LYS A 423 -21.81 -26.98 -34.33
C LYS A 423 -22.99 -26.10 -33.93
N HIS A 424 -22.74 -24.90 -33.40
CA HIS A 424 -23.77 -23.98 -32.90
C HIS A 424 -23.69 -22.58 -33.55
N PRO A 425 -23.79 -22.46 -34.89
CA PRO A 425 -23.50 -21.22 -35.61
C PRO A 425 -24.51 -20.08 -35.34
N ALA A 426 -25.73 -20.41 -34.92
CA ALA A 426 -26.74 -19.42 -34.55
C ALA A 426 -26.49 -18.79 -33.16
N GLN A 427 -25.68 -19.44 -32.32
CA GLN A 427 -25.48 -19.06 -30.93
C GLN A 427 -24.07 -18.53 -30.68
N ILE A 428 -23.06 -19.11 -31.32
CA ILE A 428 -21.65 -18.81 -31.10
C ILE A 428 -21.10 -18.08 -32.32
N LYS A 429 -20.71 -16.82 -32.11
CA LYS A 429 -20.03 -15.99 -33.10
C LYS A 429 -18.56 -15.87 -32.75
N ILE A 430 -17.67 -16.21 -33.68
CA ILE A 430 -16.22 -15.97 -33.53
C ILE A 430 -15.85 -14.69 -34.28
N GLU A 431 -15.16 -13.79 -33.59
CA GLU A 431 -14.64 -12.53 -34.11
C GLU A 431 -13.11 -12.55 -34.00
N GLU A 432 -12.43 -12.43 -35.14
CA GLU A 432 -10.97 -12.38 -35.19
C GLU A 432 -10.49 -10.94 -35.06
N ILE A 433 -9.62 -10.68 -34.07
CA ILE A 433 -9.00 -9.38 -33.85
C ILE A 433 -7.66 -9.36 -34.59
N THR A 434 -7.66 -8.74 -35.77
CA THR A 434 -6.48 -8.57 -36.62
C THR A 434 -5.34 -7.88 -35.87
N GLY A 435 -4.12 -8.37 -36.05
CA GLY A 435 -2.94 -7.76 -35.45
C GLY A 435 -2.69 -8.13 -33.99
N SER A 436 -3.57 -8.92 -33.36
CA SER A 436 -3.45 -9.31 -31.95
C SER A 436 -3.01 -10.75 -31.77
N GLY A 437 -2.19 -11.00 -30.74
CA GLY A 437 -1.80 -12.33 -30.27
C GLY A 437 -2.65 -12.75 -29.07
N ARG A 438 -2.01 -13.30 -28.03
CA ARG A 438 -2.69 -13.62 -26.75
C ARG A 438 -3.19 -12.35 -26.04
N PHE A 439 -2.43 -11.26 -26.10
CA PHE A 439 -2.88 -9.96 -25.60
C PHE A 439 -3.78 -9.26 -26.61
N LEU A 440 -4.97 -8.84 -26.17
CA LEU A 440 -5.97 -8.15 -26.98
C LEU A 440 -5.99 -6.66 -26.65
N ARG A 441 -5.26 -5.82 -27.38
CA ARG A 441 -5.04 -4.41 -26.99
C ARG A 441 -6.32 -3.59 -26.76
N ASP A 442 -7.32 -3.81 -27.61
CA ASP A 442 -8.56 -3.02 -27.66
C ASP A 442 -9.79 -3.84 -27.27
N TRP A 443 -9.60 -4.89 -26.46
CA TRP A 443 -10.68 -5.80 -26.03
C TRP A 443 -11.87 -5.04 -25.44
N SER A 444 -11.64 -3.98 -24.67
CA SER A 444 -12.69 -3.22 -24.03
C SER A 444 -13.52 -2.40 -25.03
N ARG A 445 -12.98 -2.10 -26.21
CA ARG A 445 -13.70 -1.39 -27.29
C ARG A 445 -14.54 -2.32 -28.15
N THR A 446 -14.10 -3.55 -28.31
CA THR A 446 -14.79 -4.56 -29.10
C THR A 446 -15.82 -5.34 -28.30
N THR A 447 -15.68 -5.38 -26.97
CA THR A 447 -16.55 -6.16 -26.07
C THR A 447 -17.81 -5.40 -25.65
N PHE A 448 -17.67 -4.11 -25.33
CA PHE A 448 -18.72 -3.29 -24.71
C PHE A 448 -19.45 -2.40 -25.70
#